data_AF-A0A7Y1XKY8-F1
#
_entry.id   AF-A0A7Y1XKY8-F1
#
_cell.length_a   1.000
_cell.length_b   1.000
_cell.length_c   1.000
_cell.angle_alpha   90.00
_cell.angle_beta   90.00
_cell.angle_gamma   90.00
#
_symmetry.space_group_name_H-M   'P 1'
#
loop_
_entity.id
_entity.type
_entity.pdbx_description
1 polymer ?
#
loop_
_entity_poly.entity_id
_entity_poly.type
_entity_poly.pdbx_seq_one_letter_code
_entity_poly.pdbx_strand_id
1 'polypeptide(L)' 'MGRIILYELTRHSDHHYISSKKYQVLDCHEDSPQMPFGYPTSMVLSLIPPLWFSIMNPRIPEPMKTDFPSGKELQTIA' A
#
# COMPACT_ATOMS: atom_id res chain seq x y z
N MET A 1 18.04 1.12 1.73
CA MET A 1 17.78 0.11 2.78
C MET A 1 16.47 -0.65 2.57
N GLY A 2 15.29 -0.01 2.60
CA GLY A 2 14.00 -0.73 2.43
C GLY A 2 13.85 -1.54 1.13
N ARG A 3 14.36 -1.04 -0.01
CA ARG A 3 14.36 -1.79 -1.29
C ARG A 3 15.13 -3.11 -1.22
N ILE A 4 16.28 -3.15 -0.56
CA ILE A 4 17.12 -4.36 -0.46
C ILE A 4 16.51 -5.32 0.57
N ILE A 5 16.07 -4.80 1.72
CA ILE A 5 15.48 -5.59 2.82
C ILE A 5 14.18 -6.29 2.38
N LEU A 6 13.46 -5.70 1.42
CA LEU A 6 12.17 -6.20 0.93
C LEU A 6 12.22 -6.69 -0.52
N TYR A 7 13.40 -7.09 -1.03
CA TYR A 7 13.56 -7.69 -2.36
C TYR A 7 12.95 -6.89 -3.52
N GLU A 8 13.13 -5.56 -3.51
CA GLU A 8 12.51 -4.60 -4.43
C GLU A 8 11.00 -4.83 -4.61
N LEU A 9 10.26 -4.84 -3.51
CA LEU A 9 8.79 -4.94 -3.51
C LEU A 9 8.10 -4.01 -4.53
N THR A 10 8.70 -2.87 -4.85
CA THR A 10 8.22 -1.92 -5.87
C THR A 10 8.11 -2.51 -7.29
N ARG A 11 8.88 -3.57 -7.63
CA ARG A 11 8.79 -4.25 -8.92
C ARG A 11 7.77 -5.40 -8.93
N HIS A 12 7.35 -5.87 -7.77
CA HIS A 12 6.49 -7.04 -7.64
C HIS A 12 5.11 -6.85 -8.30
N SER A 13 4.58 -5.62 -8.31
CA SER A 13 3.33 -5.29 -8.98
C SER A 13 3.38 -5.54 -10.49
N ASP A 14 4.45 -5.15 -11.19
CA ASP A 14 4.62 -5.41 -12.63
C ASP A 14 4.87 -6.91 -12.90
N HIS A 15 5.56 -7.61 -11.99
CA HIS A 15 5.68 -9.07 -12.07
C HIS A 15 4.32 -9.78 -12.00
N HIS A 16 3.40 -9.32 -11.14
CA HIS A 16 2.06 -9.90 -11.07
C HIS A 16 1.19 -9.55 -12.28
N TYR A 17 1.45 -8.41 -12.93
CA TYR A 17 0.79 -8.03 -14.17
C TYR A 17 1.27 -8.88 -15.36
N ILE A 18 2.59 -9.10 -15.49
CA ILE A 18 3.18 -9.97 -16.52
C ILE A 18 4.32 -10.80 -15.91
N SER A 19 3.98 -11.99 -15.42
CA SER A 19 4.93 -12.87 -14.68
C SER A 19 6.06 -13.43 -15.54
N SER A 20 5.90 -13.46 -16.86
CA SER A 20 6.92 -13.91 -17.81
C SER A 20 8.00 -12.85 -18.11
N LYS A 21 7.82 -11.60 -17.65
CA LYS A 21 8.74 -10.49 -17.87
C LYS A 21 10.00 -10.68 -16.99
N LYS A 22 11.18 -10.50 -17.59
CA LYS A 22 12.47 -10.66 -16.88
C LYS A 22 12.63 -9.56 -15.82
N TYR A 23 13.08 -9.93 -14.62
CA TYR A 23 13.23 -9.03 -13.45
C TYR A 23 13.90 -7.67 -13.76
N GLN A 24 14.90 -7.66 -14.64
CA GLN A 24 15.69 -6.46 -14.99
C GLN A 24 14.87 -5.39 -15.75
N VAL A 25 13.80 -5.79 -16.43
CA VAL A 25 12.95 -4.91 -17.24
C VAL A 25 11.58 -4.67 -16.59
N LEU A 26 11.39 -5.04 -15.32
CA LEU A 26 10.16 -4.73 -14.60
C LEU A 26 10.06 -3.21 -14.42
N ASP A 27 8.90 -2.69 -14.84
CA ASP A 27 8.59 -1.27 -14.80
C ASP A 27 8.14 -0.87 -13.39
N CYS A 28 8.59 0.30 -12.96
CA CYS A 28 8.10 0.95 -11.75
C CYS A 28 7.36 2.21 -12.21
N HIS A 29 6.04 2.23 -12.06
CA HIS A 29 5.25 3.41 -12.40
C HIS A 29 5.37 4.44 -11.29
N GLU A 30 6.00 5.59 -11.57
CA GLU A 30 6.16 6.67 -10.58
C GLU A 30 4.81 7.26 -10.14
N ASP A 31 3.81 7.21 -11.01
CA ASP A 31 2.44 7.68 -10.75
C ASP A 31 1.60 6.71 -9.90
N SER A 32 2.14 5.54 -9.56
CA SER A 32 1.41 4.56 -8.75
C SER A 32 1.23 5.06 -7.30
N PRO A 33 0.09 4.75 -6.65
CA PRO A 33 -0.13 5.13 -5.26
C PRO A 33 1.01 4.64 -4.36
N GLN A 34 1.72 5.60 -3.75
CA GLN A 34 2.81 5.31 -2.83
C GLN A 34 2.32 5.33 -1.38
N MET A 35 2.95 4.49 -0.58
CA MET A 35 2.71 4.48 0.86
C MET A 35 3.16 5.80 1.51
N PRO A 36 2.44 6.29 2.55
CA PRO A 36 2.84 7.48 3.33
C PRO A 36 4.26 7.40 3.87
N PHE A 37 4.64 6.19 4.26
CA PHE A 37 5.93 5.86 4.84
C PHE A 37 6.50 4.67 4.08
N GLY A 38 7.82 4.47 4.13
CA GLY A 38 8.40 3.25 3.59
C GLY A 38 7.80 2.00 4.26
N TYR A 39 7.82 0.87 3.55
CA TYR A 39 7.24 -0.40 4.00
C TYR A 39 7.53 -0.78 5.46
N PRO A 40 8.76 -0.67 6.02
CA PRO A 40 9.00 -1.06 7.41
C PRO A 40 8.15 -0.25 8.39
N THR A 41 8.05 1.06 8.19
CA THR A 41 7.24 1.94 9.03
C THR A 41 5.76 1.64 8.84
N SER A 42 5.31 1.42 7.62
CA SER A 42 3.91 1.06 7.34
C SER A 42 3.51 -0.27 7.96
N MET A 43 4.39 -1.28 7.94
CA MET A 43 4.15 -2.57 8.60
C MET A 43 3.94 -2.39 10.10
N VAL A 44 4.80 -1.64 10.77
CA VAL A 44 4.65 -1.38 12.22
C VAL A 44 3.36 -0.61 12.51
N LEU A 45 3.04 0.43 11.72
CA LEU A 45 1.80 1.20 11.89
C LEU A 45 0.54 0.36 11.66
N SER A 46 0.56 -0.60 10.74
CA SER A 46 -0.57 -1.49 10.47
C SER A 46 -0.92 -2.42 11.64
N LEU A 47 -0.02 -2.59 12.62
CA LEU A 47 -0.30 -3.36 13.84
C LEU A 47 -1.24 -2.62 14.80
N ILE A 48 -1.47 -1.32 14.58
CA ILE A 48 -2.40 -0.49 15.37
C ILE A 48 -3.51 0.00 14.42
N PRO A 49 -4.62 -0.74 14.29
CA PRO A 49 -5.69 -0.42 13.34
C PRO A 49 -6.21 1.03 13.38
N PRO A 50 -6.54 1.64 14.53
CA PRO A 50 -7.08 3.00 14.53
C PRO A 50 -6.08 4.05 14.02
N LEU A 51 -4.78 3.86 14.30
CA LEU A 51 -3.72 4.73 13.82
C LEU A 51 -3.53 4.57 12.30
N TRP A 52 -3.51 3.33 11.82
CA TRP A 52 -3.39 3.01 10.40
C TRP A 52 -4.51 3.64 9.57
N PHE A 53 -5.77 3.44 9.97
CA PHE A 53 -6.92 3.96 9.24
C PHE A 53 -6.99 5.49 9.29
N SER A 54 -6.56 6.13 10.36
CA SER A 54 -6.46 7.59 10.43
C SER A 54 -5.50 8.18 9.38
N ILE A 55 -4.42 7.47 9.07
CA ILE A 55 -3.41 7.89 8.08
C ILE A 55 -3.81 7.53 6.65
N MET A 56 -4.41 6.35 6.44
CA MET A 56 -4.71 5.81 5.10
C MET A 56 -6.03 6.30 4.53
N ASN A 57 -7.09 6.46 5.34
CA ASN A 57 -8.42 6.83 4.84
C ASN A 57 -8.47 8.18 4.09
N PRO A 58 -7.71 9.22 4.50
CA PRO A 58 -7.65 10.48 3.74
C PRO A 58 -7.01 10.35 2.35
N ARG A 59 -6.22 9.29 2.12
CA ARG A 59 -5.46 9.07 0.87
C ARG A 59 -6.22 8.27 -0.18
N ILE A 60 -7.36 7.71 0.19
CA ILE A 60 -8.24 6.99 -0.73
C ILE A 60 -8.88 8.02 -1.67
N PRO A 61 -8.88 7.82 -3.00
CA PRO A 61 -9.62 8.69 -3.92
C PRO A 61 -11.11 8.70 -3.58
N GLU A 62 -11.75 9.88 -3.66
CA GLU A 62 -13.21 10.04 -3.46
C GLU A 62 -14.09 8.98 -4.16
N PRO A 63 -13.88 8.64 -5.46
CA PRO A 63 -14.71 7.63 -6.12
C PRO A 63 -14.59 6.22 -5.54
N MET A 64 -13.57 5.94 -4.72
CA MET A 64 -13.37 4.64 -4.06
C MET A 64 -13.92 4.62 -2.63
N LYS A 65 -14.24 5.78 -2.03
CA LYS A 65 -14.78 5.86 -0.66
C LYS A 65 -16.24 5.45 -0.57
N THR A 66 -16.98 5.50 -1.68
CA THR A 66 -18.43 5.23 -1.71
C THR A 66 -18.78 3.76 -1.51
N ASP A 67 -17.82 2.86 -1.75
CA ASP A 67 -18.05 1.41 -1.73
C ASP A 67 -17.80 0.79 -0.34
N PHE A 68 -17.32 1.59 0.63
CA PHE A 68 -16.97 1.11 1.96
C PHE A 68 -17.68 1.90 3.06
N PRO A 69 -18.24 1.24 4.09
CA PRO A 69 -18.77 1.93 5.25
C PRO A 69 -17.65 2.76 5.88
N SER A 70 -17.90 4.08 6.02
CA SER A 70 -16.92 5.04 6.50
C SER A 70 -16.25 4.55 7.79
N GLY A 71 -14.95 4.79 7.94
CA GLY A 71 -14.06 4.20 8.97
C GLY A 71 -14.42 4.41 10.45
N LYS A 72 -15.61 4.95 10.76
CA LYS A 72 -16.21 4.90 12.10
C LYS A 72 -16.71 3.49 12.45
N GLU A 73 -17.17 2.70 11.48
CA GLU A 73 -17.72 1.37 11.75
C GLU A 73 -16.60 0.32 11.97
N LEU A 74 -15.51 0.41 11.20
CA LEU A 74 -14.35 -0.48 11.31
C LEU A 74 -13.56 -0.33 12.62
N GLN A 75 -13.59 0.84 13.27
CA GLN A 75 -12.92 1.07 14.55
C GLN A 75 -13.69 0.49 15.75
N THR A 76 -14.96 0.10 15.57
CA THR A 76 -15.79 -0.48 16.63
C THR A 76 -15.66 -2.01 16.73
N ILE A 77 -15.12 -2.66 15.71
CA ILE A 77 -15.02 -4.13 15.59
C ILE A 77 -13.59 -4.69 15.70
N ALA A 78 -12.58 -3.84 15.93
CA ALA A 78 -11.19 -4.22 16.20
C ALA A 78 -10.85 -4.03 17.68
#